data_AF-A0A7R7GXH4-F1
#
_entry.id   AF-A0A7R7GXH4-F1
#
_cell.length_a   1.000
_cell.length_b   1.000
_cell.length_c   1.000
_cell.angle_alpha   90.00
_cell.angle_beta   90.00
_cell.angle_gamma   90.00
#
_symmetry.space_group_name_H-M   'P 1'
#
loop_
_entity.id
_entity.type
_entity.pdbx_description
1 polymer ?
#
loop_
_entity_poly.entity_id
_entity_poly.type
_entity_poly.pdbx_seq_one_letter_code
_entity_poly.pdbx_strand_id
1 'polypeptide(L)'
;MRSATLVHQMGASNKPPTEPPGDGRLVHAGEELETGWIVRGVVAVHVRPGGAPREKVPPSVAELEAAGLVAPDDDPYRYFSPKERVLADWLTAHGMTGLRSVRARDRPGKPTPDAVFDHVDGRATLEMKTLDSPAENAARAGVRSGRKQSPIVVVDGRGVAIPPDRAATALRKAIRVHGVDVRQVVVVLADGSALGWKP
;
A
#
# COMPACT_ATOMS: atom_id res chain seq x y z
N MET A 1 -21.23 -45.91 54.18
CA MET A 1 -20.19 -45.76 53.13
C MET A 1 -20.22 -44.30 52.68
N ARG A 2 -19.39 -43.44 53.30
CA ARG A 2 -18.06 -42.97 52.84
C ARG A 2 -18.09 -42.12 51.55
N SER A 3 -18.10 -40.79 51.72
CA SER A 3 -17.18 -39.77 51.15
C SER A 3 -17.78 -38.38 51.47
N ALA A 4 -17.34 -37.63 52.48
CA ALA A 4 -16.10 -36.84 52.65
C ALA A 4 -15.93 -35.72 51.58
N THR A 5 -16.33 -34.47 51.87
CA THR A 5 -15.52 -33.29 52.31
C THR A 5 -14.75 -32.62 51.16
N LEU A 6 -14.88 -31.32 50.82
CA LEU A 6 -14.25 -30.12 51.43
C LEU A 6 -14.71 -28.86 50.63
N VAL A 7 -15.45 -27.87 51.17
CA VAL A 7 -15.04 -26.56 51.76
C VAL A 7 -13.88 -25.81 51.08
N HIS A 8 -14.15 -24.69 50.37
CA HIS A 8 -13.76 -23.32 50.81
C HIS A 8 -14.25 -22.19 49.89
N GLN A 9 -14.63 -21.09 50.56
CA GLN A 9 -14.94 -19.74 50.06
C GLN A 9 -13.77 -19.10 49.29
N MET A 10 -14.05 -18.09 48.45
CA MET A 10 -13.73 -16.67 48.72
C MET A 10 -13.99 -15.78 47.49
N GLY A 11 -14.53 -14.57 47.74
CA GLY A 11 -14.24 -13.39 46.91
C GLY A 11 -15.34 -12.92 45.96
N ALA A 12 -16.42 -12.33 46.49
CA ALA A 12 -17.25 -11.41 45.73
C ALA A 12 -16.49 -10.08 45.52
N SER A 13 -16.33 -9.65 44.27
CA SER A 13 -15.96 -8.27 43.95
C SER A 13 -16.97 -7.69 42.96
N ASN A 14 -17.63 -6.63 43.43
CA ASN A 14 -18.67 -5.86 42.77
C ASN A 14 -18.08 -5.02 41.63
N LYS A 15 -18.59 -5.20 40.40
CA LYS A 15 -18.62 -4.12 39.41
C LYS A 15 -19.90 -4.25 38.56
N PRO A 16 -20.73 -3.20 38.45
CA PRO A 16 -21.97 -3.28 37.69
C PRO A 16 -21.71 -3.27 36.18
N PRO A 17 -22.61 -3.85 35.36
CA PRO A 17 -22.52 -3.80 33.92
C PRO A 17 -22.85 -2.39 33.44
N THR A 18 -22.01 -1.84 32.58
CA THR A 18 -22.31 -0.60 31.85
C THR A 18 -22.92 -0.99 30.51
N GLU A 19 -24.21 -0.72 30.35
CA GLU A 19 -24.87 -0.68 29.05
C GLU A 19 -24.26 0.42 28.16
N PRO A 20 -24.36 0.29 26.82
CA PRO A 20 -23.71 1.21 25.89
C PRO A 20 -24.62 2.42 25.60
N PRO A 21 -24.09 3.64 25.45
CA PRO A 21 -24.77 4.66 24.69
C PRO A 21 -24.19 4.70 23.28
N GLY A 22 -25.06 4.50 22.29
CA GLY A 22 -24.75 4.80 20.90
C GLY A 22 -24.53 6.29 20.69
N ASP A 23 -23.95 6.62 19.54
CA ASP A 23 -24.51 7.68 18.71
C ASP A 23 -23.87 7.63 17.32
N GLY A 24 -24.73 7.75 16.32
CA GLY A 24 -24.32 7.91 14.93
C GLY A 24 -23.47 9.17 14.80
N ARG A 25 -22.18 8.96 14.55
CA ARG A 25 -21.32 10.01 14.00
C ARG A 25 -21.17 9.76 12.52
N LEU A 26 -21.85 10.56 11.72
CA LEU A 26 -21.42 10.89 10.37
C LEU A 26 -20.02 11.50 10.50
N VAL A 27 -18.99 10.67 10.27
CA VAL A 27 -17.60 11.12 10.28
C VAL A 27 -17.29 11.77 8.94
N HIS A 28 -16.91 13.04 9.03
CA HIS A 28 -16.50 13.88 7.92
C HIS A 28 -15.27 13.28 7.20
N ALA A 29 -15.26 13.42 5.87
CA ALA A 29 -14.11 13.11 5.04
C ALA A 29 -12.86 13.86 5.54
N GLY A 30 -11.98 13.15 6.23
CA GLY A 30 -10.75 13.74 6.78
C GLY A 30 -9.94 12.83 7.71
N GLU A 31 -10.54 11.82 8.36
CA GLU A 31 -9.85 11.02 9.40
C GLU A 31 -9.49 9.56 9.03
N GLU A 32 -9.83 9.06 7.83
CA GLU A 32 -9.44 7.69 7.44
C GLU A 32 -8.04 7.61 6.80
N LEU A 33 -7.03 7.76 7.64
CA LEU A 33 -5.69 7.16 7.48
C LEU A 33 -5.35 6.22 8.66
N GLU A 34 -6.34 5.82 9.47
CA GLU A 34 -6.14 5.05 10.71
C GLU A 34 -5.47 3.68 10.53
N THR A 35 -5.45 3.14 9.31
CA THR A 35 -4.80 1.84 9.06
C THR A 35 -3.40 1.96 8.49
N GLY A 36 -2.83 3.16 8.31
CA GLY A 36 -1.47 3.36 7.77
C GLY A 36 -1.23 2.75 6.39
N TRP A 37 -2.30 2.46 5.63
CA TRP A 37 -2.24 2.03 4.22
C TRP A 37 -2.49 3.23 3.32
N ILE A 38 -1.72 3.37 2.23
CA ILE A 38 -1.98 4.42 1.21
C ILE A 38 -3.29 4.23 0.41
N VAL A 39 -3.96 3.08 0.51
CA VAL A 39 -5.18 2.74 -0.25
C VAL A 39 -6.20 2.17 0.73
N ARG A 40 -7.45 2.64 0.68
CA ARG A 40 -8.58 2.13 1.46
C ARG A 40 -9.09 0.81 0.88
N GLY A 41 -9.69 -0.03 1.74
CA GLY A 41 -10.28 -1.31 1.31
C GLY A 41 -9.27 -2.40 0.94
N VAL A 42 -7.99 -2.27 1.33
CA VAL A 42 -6.95 -3.26 1.06
C VAL A 42 -7.09 -4.47 1.97
N VAL A 43 -7.12 -5.67 1.38
CA VAL A 43 -7.00 -6.94 2.10
C VAL A 43 -5.53 -7.23 2.38
N ALA A 44 -5.17 -7.25 3.66
CA ALA A 44 -3.79 -7.44 4.09
C ALA A 44 -3.30 -8.88 3.87
N VAL A 45 -2.12 -8.99 3.28
CA VAL A 45 -1.36 -10.24 3.14
C VAL A 45 -0.26 -10.23 4.18
N HIS A 46 -0.38 -11.08 5.21
CA HIS A 46 0.63 -11.17 6.26
C HIS A 46 1.77 -12.12 5.87
N VAL A 47 2.99 -11.58 5.85
CA VAL A 47 4.21 -12.34 5.59
C VAL A 47 5.41 -11.58 6.15
N ARG A 48 6.38 -12.30 6.73
CA ARG A 48 7.63 -11.69 7.18
C ARG A 48 8.45 -11.24 5.97
N PRO A 49 8.98 -10.00 5.96
CA PRO A 49 9.85 -9.55 4.90
C PRO A 49 11.17 -10.31 4.94
N GLY A 50 11.73 -10.56 3.77
CA GLY A 50 13.09 -11.07 3.64
C GLY A 50 13.85 -10.38 2.52
N GLY A 51 15.08 -10.82 2.30
CA GLY A 51 16.05 -10.18 1.42
C GLY A 51 17.17 -9.48 2.18
N ALA A 52 18.25 -9.17 1.48
CA ALA A 52 19.30 -8.29 1.99
C ALA A 52 18.94 -6.83 1.66
N PRO A 53 19.03 -5.90 2.61
CA PRO A 53 18.84 -4.48 2.33
C PRO A 53 19.76 -4.04 1.20
N ARG A 54 19.20 -3.31 0.25
CA ARG A 54 20.01 -2.64 -0.78
C ARG A 54 20.45 -1.28 -0.28
N GLU A 55 21.57 -0.79 -0.81
CA GLU A 55 21.88 0.63 -0.74
C GLU A 55 20.71 1.43 -1.35
N LYS A 56 20.07 2.27 -0.54
CA LYS A 56 18.87 3.02 -0.91
C LYS A 56 19.27 4.33 -1.56
N VAL A 57 18.93 4.56 -2.83
CA VAL A 57 18.89 5.93 -3.36
C VAL A 57 17.79 6.18 -4.43
N PRO A 58 16.50 6.20 -4.05
CA PRO A 58 15.52 7.13 -4.61
C PRO A 58 15.52 8.41 -3.74
N PRO A 59 15.12 9.62 -4.18
CA PRO A 59 14.67 10.14 -5.48
C PRO A 59 15.82 10.44 -6.48
N SER A 60 15.47 10.78 -7.74
CA SER A 60 16.20 11.74 -8.61
C SER A 60 15.61 12.14 -9.98
N VAL A 61 14.35 12.55 -10.18
CA VAL A 61 14.26 13.87 -10.90
C VAL A 61 14.94 14.88 -9.98
N ALA A 62 15.73 15.95 -10.40
CA ALA A 62 16.73 16.90 -9.72
C ALA A 62 16.25 18.02 -8.69
N GLU A 63 16.14 17.72 -7.39
CA GLU A 63 15.37 16.54 -7.08
C GLU A 63 13.92 16.60 -7.63
N LEU A 64 12.93 16.22 -6.87
CA LEU A 64 11.59 16.29 -7.41
C LEU A 64 11.23 17.80 -7.42
N GLU A 65 11.53 18.48 -8.52
CA GLU A 65 12.52 19.57 -8.62
C GLU A 65 12.50 20.61 -7.53
N ALA A 66 13.60 20.62 -6.78
CA ALA A 66 13.82 21.40 -5.57
C ALA A 66 12.53 21.60 -4.75
N ALA A 67 11.78 20.50 -4.66
CA ALA A 67 10.59 20.31 -3.86
C ALA A 67 9.38 21.21 -4.16
N GLY A 68 9.23 21.70 -5.39
CA GLY A 68 7.91 21.90 -5.98
C GLY A 68 7.23 20.59 -6.43
N LEU A 69 7.90 19.44 -6.23
CA LEU A 69 7.46 18.03 -6.27
C LEU A 69 6.67 17.52 -7.49
N VAL A 70 6.73 18.27 -8.60
CA VAL A 70 6.63 17.88 -10.02
C VAL A 70 5.27 17.41 -10.54
N ALA A 71 4.92 17.96 -11.71
CA ALA A 71 3.59 18.30 -12.25
C ALA A 71 2.98 19.53 -11.55
N PRO A 72 2.37 20.48 -12.28
CA PRO A 72 1.85 21.72 -11.70
C PRO A 72 0.52 21.51 -10.95
N ASP A 73 0.12 22.46 -10.11
CA ASP A 73 -1.10 22.34 -9.28
C ASP A 73 -2.39 22.25 -10.09
N ASP A 74 -2.40 22.86 -11.28
CA ASP A 74 -3.54 22.85 -12.21
C ASP A 74 -3.65 21.56 -13.03
N ASP A 75 -2.57 20.76 -13.12
CA ASP A 75 -2.56 19.44 -13.73
C ASP A 75 -1.60 18.50 -12.97
N PRO A 76 -2.01 17.97 -11.79
CA PRO A 76 -1.16 17.11 -10.98
C PRO A 76 -0.78 15.80 -11.67
N TYR A 77 -1.50 15.40 -12.72
CA TYR A 77 -1.31 14.16 -13.47
C TYR A 77 -0.59 14.35 -14.80
N ARG A 78 -0.08 15.56 -15.07
CA ARG A 78 0.55 15.97 -16.34
C ARG A 78 1.40 14.91 -17.03
N TYR A 79 2.24 14.22 -16.27
CA TYR A 79 3.24 13.29 -16.82
C TYR A 79 2.82 11.83 -16.82
N PHE A 80 1.63 11.50 -16.28
CA PHE A 80 1.09 10.16 -16.40
C PHE A 80 0.67 9.85 -17.83
N SER A 81 1.05 8.66 -18.28
CA SER A 81 0.43 8.02 -19.44
C SER A 81 -1.07 7.77 -19.19
N PRO A 82 -1.88 7.50 -20.24
CA PRO A 82 -3.30 7.21 -20.06
C PRO A 82 -3.60 6.07 -19.08
N LYS A 83 -2.77 5.02 -19.06
CA LYS A 83 -2.93 3.88 -18.14
C LYS A 83 -2.61 4.27 -16.69
N GLU A 84 -1.59 5.09 -16.49
CA GLU A 84 -1.21 5.60 -15.18
C GLU A 84 -2.26 6.58 -14.64
N ARG A 85 -2.87 7.41 -15.49
CA ARG A 85 -3.99 8.29 -15.09
C ARG A 85 -5.17 7.48 -14.56
N VAL A 86 -5.58 6.43 -15.27
CA VAL A 86 -6.67 5.53 -14.83
C VAL A 86 -6.34 4.83 -13.50
N LEU A 87 -5.07 4.57 -13.22
CA LEU A 87 -4.65 4.04 -11.92
C LEU A 87 -4.61 5.13 -10.84
N ALA A 88 -4.12 6.32 -11.15
CA ALA A 88 -4.10 7.47 -10.26
C ALA A 88 -5.53 7.85 -9.82
N ASP A 89 -6.47 7.95 -10.76
CA ASP A 89 -7.89 8.22 -10.49
C ASP A 89 -8.48 7.18 -9.53
N TRP A 90 -8.16 5.90 -9.77
CA TRP A 90 -8.59 4.81 -8.88
C TRP A 90 -7.96 4.94 -7.50
N LEU A 91 -6.67 5.21 -7.40
CA LEU A 91 -5.97 5.40 -6.13
C LEU A 91 -6.60 6.56 -5.34
N THR A 92 -6.88 7.69 -6.00
CA THR A 92 -7.52 8.84 -5.37
C THR A 92 -8.95 8.56 -4.91
N ALA A 93 -9.75 7.85 -5.72
CA ALA A 93 -11.06 7.37 -5.30
C ALA A 93 -11.00 6.43 -4.09
N HIS A 94 -9.86 5.78 -3.87
CA HIS A 94 -9.60 4.88 -2.73
C HIS A 94 -8.77 5.55 -1.63
N GLY A 95 -8.88 6.89 -1.49
CA GLY A 95 -8.34 7.64 -0.37
C GLY A 95 -6.90 8.09 -0.53
N MET A 96 -6.27 7.82 -1.67
CA MET A 96 -4.91 8.28 -1.97
C MET A 96 -4.93 9.70 -2.55
N THR A 97 -5.09 10.69 -1.69
CA THR A 97 -5.10 12.12 -2.08
C THR A 97 -3.69 12.68 -2.18
N GLY A 98 -3.52 13.77 -2.95
CA GLY A 98 -2.22 14.47 -3.03
C GLY A 98 -1.17 13.79 -3.91
N LEU A 99 -1.62 12.92 -4.82
CA LEU A 99 -0.75 12.24 -5.77
C LEU A 99 -0.31 13.19 -6.88
N ARG A 100 0.99 13.25 -7.12
CA ARG A 100 1.57 14.11 -8.15
C ARG A 100 2.51 13.33 -9.07
N SER A 101 2.34 13.51 -10.38
CA SER A 101 3.08 12.78 -11.41
C SER A 101 4.49 13.32 -11.62
N VAL A 102 5.46 12.43 -11.70
CA VAL A 102 6.86 12.77 -11.89
C VAL A 102 7.24 12.52 -13.34
N ARG A 103 7.88 13.49 -13.98
CA ARG A 103 8.36 13.34 -15.37
C ARG A 103 9.45 12.26 -15.46
N ALA A 104 9.40 11.44 -16.51
CA ALA A 104 10.51 10.56 -16.86
C ALA A 104 11.77 11.39 -17.18
N ARG A 105 12.96 10.88 -16.87
CA ARG A 105 14.23 11.51 -17.24
C ARG A 105 14.62 11.19 -18.68
N ASP A 106 15.23 12.15 -19.36
CA ASP A 106 15.81 11.98 -20.71
C ASP A 106 17.09 11.11 -20.73
N ARG A 107 17.68 10.81 -19.56
CA ARG A 107 18.93 10.04 -19.46
C ARG A 107 18.68 8.57 -19.10
N PRO A 108 19.11 7.62 -19.93
CA PRO A 108 19.04 6.19 -19.62
C PRO A 108 19.77 5.83 -18.32
N GLY A 109 19.19 4.95 -17.52
CA GLY A 109 19.89 4.23 -16.45
C GLY A 109 19.73 4.76 -15.02
N LYS A 110 19.04 5.89 -14.78
CA LYS A 110 18.69 6.34 -13.43
C LYS A 110 17.21 6.05 -13.10
N PRO A 111 16.91 5.28 -12.02
CA PRO A 111 15.55 5.04 -11.58
C PRO A 111 14.83 6.35 -11.24
N THR A 112 13.60 6.49 -11.70
CA THR A 112 12.73 7.66 -11.47
C THR A 112 11.37 7.15 -11.05
N PRO A 113 10.83 7.53 -9.88
CA PRO A 113 9.51 7.11 -9.49
C PRO A 113 8.46 7.73 -10.42
N ASP A 114 7.33 7.05 -10.59
CA ASP A 114 6.22 7.58 -11.38
C ASP A 114 5.51 8.74 -10.66
N ALA A 115 5.46 8.72 -9.33
CA ALA A 115 4.72 9.71 -8.56
C ALA A 115 5.27 10.01 -7.15
N VAL A 116 4.74 11.06 -6.52
CA VAL A 116 5.04 11.48 -5.14
C VAL A 116 3.79 11.88 -4.38
N PHE A 117 3.89 11.87 -3.05
CA PHE A 117 2.89 12.39 -2.12
C PHE A 117 3.31 13.73 -1.53
N ASP A 118 2.42 14.71 -1.57
CA ASP A 118 2.60 16.06 -1.02
C ASP A 118 2.43 16.15 0.52
N HIS A 119 1.60 15.29 1.13
CA HIS A 119 1.21 15.40 2.55
C HIS A 119 1.99 14.52 3.54
N VAL A 120 2.91 13.66 3.09
CA VAL A 120 3.65 12.76 3.98
C VAL A 120 5.02 13.33 4.30
N ASP A 121 5.22 13.72 5.55
CA ASP A 121 6.53 14.05 6.11
C ASP A 121 7.51 12.91 5.79
N GLY A 122 8.49 13.21 4.93
CA GLY A 122 9.48 12.24 4.48
C GLY A 122 9.44 11.82 3.00
N ARG A 123 8.70 12.53 2.12
CA ARG A 123 8.81 12.41 0.65
C ARG A 123 8.65 10.97 0.17
N ALA A 124 7.49 10.38 0.41
CA ALA A 124 7.19 9.07 -0.14
C ALA A 124 7.05 9.18 -1.67
N THR A 125 7.81 8.40 -2.40
CA THR A 125 7.62 8.20 -3.84
C THR A 125 6.70 7.01 -4.04
N LEU A 126 6.11 6.88 -5.22
CA LEU A 126 5.29 5.74 -5.63
C LEU A 126 5.71 5.29 -7.02
N GLU A 127 5.78 3.97 -7.18
CA GLU A 127 5.96 3.34 -8.48
C GLU A 127 4.68 2.59 -8.89
N MET A 128 4.25 2.78 -10.13
CA MET A 128 3.16 2.09 -10.78
C MET A 128 3.68 1.02 -11.75
N LYS A 129 3.06 -0.15 -11.74
CA LYS A 129 3.38 -1.26 -12.64
C LYS A 129 2.09 -1.86 -13.17
N THR A 130 1.75 -1.60 -14.43
CA THR A 130 0.65 -2.30 -15.10
C THR A 130 1.11 -3.68 -15.55
N LEU A 131 0.32 -4.70 -15.25
CA LEU A 131 0.58 -6.06 -15.73
C LEU A 131 0.11 -6.24 -17.17
N ASP A 132 0.88 -7.03 -17.91
CA ASP A 132 0.60 -7.47 -19.29
C ASP A 132 0.13 -8.93 -19.35
N SER A 133 0.20 -9.65 -18.23
CA SER A 133 -0.15 -11.07 -18.11
C SER A 133 -0.75 -11.41 -16.74
N PRO A 134 -1.75 -12.31 -16.66
CA PRO A 134 -2.29 -12.82 -15.38
C PRO A 134 -1.38 -13.88 -14.73
N ALA A 135 -0.18 -14.09 -15.26
CA ALA A 135 0.80 -15.01 -14.70
C ALA A 135 1.33 -14.50 -13.35
N GLU A 136 1.50 -15.42 -12.39
CA GLU A 136 2.05 -15.10 -11.06
C GLU A 136 3.41 -14.39 -11.14
N ASN A 137 4.24 -14.81 -12.10
CA ASN A 137 5.56 -14.25 -12.33
C ASN A 137 5.53 -12.79 -12.80
N ALA A 138 4.47 -12.35 -13.50
CA ALA A 138 4.34 -10.97 -13.93
C ALA A 138 4.14 -10.04 -12.72
N ALA A 139 3.22 -10.39 -11.81
CA ALA A 139 3.02 -9.67 -10.55
C ALA A 139 4.29 -9.62 -9.69
N ARG A 140 4.99 -10.75 -9.56
CA ARG A 140 6.28 -10.80 -8.83
C ARG A 140 7.36 -9.95 -9.49
N ALA A 141 7.43 -9.94 -10.82
CA ALA A 141 8.36 -9.10 -11.58
C ALA A 141 8.05 -7.61 -11.42
N GLY A 142 6.76 -7.25 -11.36
CA GLY A 142 6.29 -5.90 -11.04
C GLY A 142 6.86 -5.42 -9.70
N VAL A 143 6.67 -6.19 -8.63
CA VAL A 143 7.23 -5.84 -7.30
C VAL A 143 8.76 -5.78 -7.32
N ARG A 144 9.43 -6.77 -7.95
CA ARG A 144 10.89 -6.84 -8.04
C ARG A 144 11.50 -5.64 -8.79
N SER A 145 10.83 -5.15 -9.83
CA SER A 145 11.30 -4.01 -10.60
C SER A 145 10.96 -2.70 -9.90
N GLY A 146 9.71 -2.55 -9.43
CA GLY A 146 9.26 -1.29 -8.85
C GLY A 146 9.97 -0.92 -7.54
N ARG A 147 10.33 -1.90 -6.71
CA ARG A 147 11.13 -1.66 -5.48
C ARG A 147 12.48 -0.98 -5.73
N LYS A 148 12.99 -1.01 -6.96
CA LYS A 148 14.24 -0.33 -7.33
C LYS A 148 14.05 1.17 -7.51
N GLN A 149 12.80 1.61 -7.71
CA GLN A 149 12.43 2.99 -8.02
C GLN A 149 11.74 3.67 -6.83
N SER A 150 10.98 2.92 -6.04
CA SER A 150 10.21 3.45 -4.92
C SER A 150 10.06 2.43 -3.76
N PRO A 151 10.03 2.89 -2.49
CA PRO A 151 9.62 2.05 -1.37
C PRO A 151 8.13 1.69 -1.39
N ILE A 152 7.31 2.38 -2.20
CA ILE A 152 5.88 2.11 -2.36
C ILE A 152 5.63 1.65 -3.79
N VAL A 153 5.07 0.46 -3.95
CA VAL A 153 4.80 -0.12 -5.27
C VAL A 153 3.33 -0.47 -5.40
N VAL A 154 2.69 0.03 -6.45
CA VAL A 154 1.34 -0.36 -6.86
C VAL A 154 1.42 -1.15 -8.16
N VAL A 155 0.91 -2.37 -8.14
CA VAL A 155 0.80 -3.25 -9.30
C VAL A 155 -0.64 -3.25 -9.77
N ASP A 156 -0.90 -2.72 -10.96
CA ASP A 156 -2.22 -2.69 -11.58
C ASP A 156 -2.46 -3.96 -12.41
N GLY A 157 -3.25 -4.86 -11.84
CA GLY A 157 -3.74 -6.06 -12.49
C GLY A 157 -5.12 -5.89 -13.13
N ARG A 158 -5.73 -4.69 -13.16
CA ARG A 158 -7.11 -4.55 -13.68
C ARG A 158 -7.27 -4.98 -15.13
N GLY A 159 -6.23 -4.78 -15.94
CA GLY A 159 -6.21 -5.17 -17.35
C GLY A 159 -6.00 -6.67 -17.60
N VAL A 160 -5.59 -7.44 -16.57
CA VAL A 160 -5.31 -8.87 -16.70
C VAL A 160 -5.89 -9.60 -15.50
N ALA A 161 -6.96 -10.37 -15.72
CA ALA A 161 -7.73 -11.04 -14.66
C ALA A 161 -6.92 -12.09 -13.88
N ILE A 162 -5.99 -11.63 -13.03
CA ILE A 162 -5.21 -12.45 -12.11
C ILE A 162 -6.10 -12.88 -10.96
N PRO A 163 -6.23 -14.20 -10.67
CA PRO A 163 -7.03 -14.66 -9.54
C PRO A 163 -6.49 -14.14 -8.21
N PRO A 164 -7.35 -13.79 -7.23
CA PRO A 164 -6.94 -13.26 -5.93
C PRO A 164 -5.88 -14.13 -5.22
N ASP A 165 -6.07 -15.46 -5.20
CA ASP A 165 -5.12 -16.39 -4.56
C ASP A 165 -3.74 -16.40 -5.22
N ARG A 166 -3.72 -16.21 -6.55
CA ARG A 166 -2.48 -16.14 -7.33
C ARG A 166 -1.78 -14.80 -7.07
N ALA A 167 -2.52 -13.70 -7.02
CA ALA A 167 -1.98 -12.40 -6.64
C ALA A 167 -1.42 -12.41 -5.21
N ALA A 168 -2.14 -13.00 -4.25
CA ALA A 168 -1.68 -13.17 -2.88
C ALA A 168 -0.40 -14.02 -2.80
N THR A 169 -0.32 -15.11 -3.59
CA THR A 169 0.87 -15.96 -3.66
C THR A 169 2.06 -15.22 -4.27
N ALA A 170 1.86 -14.48 -5.36
CA ALA A 170 2.88 -13.65 -5.98
C ALA A 170 3.43 -12.61 -4.98
N LEU A 171 2.52 -11.93 -4.27
CA LEU A 171 2.87 -10.94 -3.25
C LEU A 171 3.67 -11.57 -2.11
N ARG A 172 3.21 -12.69 -1.52
CA ARG A 172 3.96 -13.40 -0.47
C ARG A 172 5.37 -13.78 -0.92
N LYS A 173 5.51 -14.32 -2.13
CA LYS A 173 6.82 -14.70 -2.70
C LYS A 173 7.70 -13.49 -2.94
N ALA A 174 7.15 -12.38 -3.44
CA ALA A 174 7.91 -11.15 -3.65
C ALA A 174 8.44 -10.59 -2.32
N ILE A 175 7.57 -10.49 -1.30
CA ILE A 175 7.92 -9.91 -0.01
C ILE A 175 8.95 -10.75 0.76
N ARG A 176 8.89 -12.09 0.68
CA ARG A 176 9.92 -12.96 1.29
C ARG A 176 11.32 -12.74 0.71
N VAL A 177 11.43 -12.21 -0.50
CA VAL A 177 12.72 -12.03 -1.20
C VAL A 177 13.15 -10.56 -1.21
N HIS A 178 12.19 -9.63 -1.14
CA HIS A 178 12.42 -8.21 -1.43
C HIS A 178 11.78 -7.26 -0.41
N GLY A 179 11.09 -7.79 0.61
CA GLY A 179 10.28 -7.02 1.54
C GLY A 179 11.06 -6.01 2.38
N VAL A 180 12.36 -6.23 2.59
CA VAL A 180 13.22 -5.31 3.35
C VAL A 180 13.43 -3.95 2.65
N ASP A 181 13.21 -3.89 1.33
CA ASP A 181 13.44 -2.69 0.53
C ASP A 181 12.16 -1.86 0.30
N VAL A 182 10.99 -2.37 0.68
CA VAL A 182 9.68 -1.73 0.47
C VAL A 182 9.00 -1.41 1.81
N ARG A 183 8.23 -0.32 1.82
CA ARG A 183 7.35 0.08 2.93
C ARG A 183 5.92 -0.37 2.70
N GLN A 184 5.48 -0.39 1.45
CA GLN A 184 4.13 -0.85 1.11
C GLN A 184 4.11 -1.40 -0.32
N VAL A 185 3.36 -2.48 -0.52
CA VAL A 185 3.06 -3.01 -1.85
C VAL A 185 1.56 -3.24 -1.95
N VAL A 186 0.94 -2.77 -3.02
CA VAL A 186 -0.49 -2.99 -3.32
C VAL A 186 -0.62 -3.64 -4.69
N VAL A 187 -1.52 -4.61 -4.80
CA VAL A 187 -1.90 -5.25 -6.08
C VAL A 187 -3.39 -5.00 -6.27
N VAL A 188 -3.76 -4.28 -7.34
CA VAL A 188 -5.15 -4.01 -7.71
C VAL A 188 -5.63 -5.11 -8.65
N LEU A 189 -6.78 -5.71 -8.34
CA LEU A 189 -7.37 -6.84 -9.07
C LEU A 189 -8.39 -6.36 -10.10
N ALA A 190 -8.80 -7.25 -11.02
CA ALA A 190 -9.73 -6.95 -12.09
C ALA A 190 -11.13 -6.49 -11.64
N ASP A 191 -11.57 -6.91 -10.47
CA ASP A 191 -12.83 -6.47 -9.85
C ASP A 191 -12.72 -5.13 -9.11
N GLY A 192 -11.54 -4.50 -9.13
CA GLY A 192 -11.28 -3.26 -8.41
C GLY A 192 -11.01 -3.45 -6.91
N SER A 193 -10.98 -4.69 -6.40
CA SER A 193 -10.47 -4.96 -5.06
C SER A 193 -8.93 -4.89 -5.01
N ALA A 194 -8.36 -4.79 -3.82
CA ALA A 194 -6.92 -4.68 -3.65
C ALA A 194 -6.38 -5.61 -2.56
N LEU A 195 -5.22 -6.21 -2.83
CA LEU A 195 -4.41 -6.92 -1.86
C LEU A 195 -3.19 -6.08 -1.50
N GLY A 196 -2.69 -6.16 -0.27
CA GLY A 196 -1.50 -5.38 0.08
C GLY A 196 -0.65 -5.99 1.17
N TRP A 197 0.61 -5.56 1.22
CA TRP A 197 1.55 -5.83 2.30
C TRP A 197 2.18 -4.52 2.81
N LYS A 198 2.41 -4.46 4.12
CA LYS A 198 3.23 -3.48 4.83
C LYS A 198 3.91 -4.18 6.03
N PRO A 199 5.09 -3.71 6.49
CA PRO A 199 5.83 -4.31 7.61
C PRO A 199 5.16 -4.08 8.97
#